data_AF-A0A3N5L8B7-F1
#
_entry.id   AF-A0A3N5L8B7-F1
#
_cell.length_a   1.000
_cell.length_b   1.000
_cell.length_c   1.000
_cell.angle_alpha   90.00
_cell.angle_beta   90.00
_cell.angle_gamma   90.00
#
_symmetry.space_group_name_H-M   'P 1'
#
loop_
_entity.id
_entity.type
_entity.pdbx_description
1 polymer ?
#
loop_
_entity_poly.entity_id
_entity_poly.type
_entity_poly.pdbx_seq_one_letter_code
_entity_poly.pdbx_strand_id
1 'polypeptide(L)'
;MTSKRALHLMWVAWVMAACTFVQPTSTPPPFTPTPSITASASPAPSPTPTPTLTPTPLPVVRIEAGDMALEVGDYDQAAREYEAARTGASDPEMDTAASLGLGKVYLGTGN
;
A
#
# COMPACT_ATOMS: atom_id res chain seq x y z
N MET A 1 -42.69 7.42 8.60
CA MET A 1 -41.26 7.05 8.44
C MET A 1 -40.70 7.41 7.05
N THR A 2 -41.09 8.55 6.45
CA THR A 2 -40.67 8.96 5.10
C THR A 2 -39.82 10.24 5.08
N SER A 3 -39.95 11.08 6.10
CA SER A 3 -39.24 12.38 6.18
C SER A 3 -37.72 12.25 6.32
N LYS A 4 -37.20 11.35 7.18
CA LYS A 4 -35.74 11.14 7.32
C LYS A 4 -35.10 10.57 6.06
N ARG A 5 -35.79 9.68 5.33
CA ARG A 5 -35.31 9.10 4.07
C ARG A 5 -35.27 10.13 2.94
N ALA A 6 -36.24 11.04 2.89
CA ALA A 6 -36.23 12.17 1.96
C ALA A 6 -35.07 13.14 2.25
N LEU A 7 -34.78 13.41 3.54
CA LEU A 7 -33.68 14.28 3.94
C LEU A 7 -32.30 13.69 3.56
N HIS A 8 -32.12 12.36 3.72
CA HIS A 8 -30.89 11.68 3.30
C HIS A 8 -30.71 11.66 1.77
N LEU A 9 -31.78 11.44 1.00
CA LEU A 9 -31.71 11.49 -0.47
C LEU A 9 -31.36 12.89 -0.98
N MET A 10 -31.89 13.93 -0.32
CA MET A 10 -31.57 15.32 -0.65
C MET A 10 -30.11 15.68 -0.30
N TRP A 11 -29.55 15.11 0.78
CA TRP A 11 -28.15 15.31 1.17
C TRP A 11 -27.17 14.63 0.19
N VAL A 12 -27.46 13.39 -0.23
CA VAL A 12 -26.63 12.66 -1.21
C VAL A 12 -26.64 13.35 -2.58
N ALA A 13 -27.79 13.90 -3.01
CA ALA A 13 -27.88 14.64 -4.26
C ALA A 13 -27.03 15.93 -4.26
N TRP A 14 -26.84 16.55 -3.09
CA TRP A 14 -26.06 17.79 -2.97
C TRP A 14 -24.54 17.57 -3.05
N VAL A 15 -24.05 16.42 -2.58
CA VAL A 15 -22.62 16.05 -2.62
C VAL A 15 -22.11 15.83 -4.05
N MET A 16 -22.96 15.37 -4.97
CA MET A 16 -22.57 15.07 -6.36
C MET A 16 -22.47 16.31 -7.27
N ALA A 17 -22.97 17.47 -6.84
CA ALA A 17 -23.02 18.69 -7.66
C ALA A 17 -21.72 19.53 -7.66
N ALA A 18 -20.69 19.12 -6.90
CA ALA A 18 -19.48 19.92 -6.71
C ALA A 18 -18.36 19.71 -7.76
N CYS A 19 -18.46 18.72 -8.65
CA CYS A 19 -17.32 18.30 -9.47
C CYS A 19 -17.17 18.97 -10.85
N THR A 20 -17.99 19.95 -11.23
CA THR A 20 -17.84 20.61 -12.54
C THR A 20 -17.47 22.09 -12.40
N PHE A 21 -16.31 22.37 -11.81
CA PHE A 21 -15.69 23.69 -11.89
C PHE A 21 -14.66 23.69 -13.03
N VAL A 22 -15.10 24.09 -14.22
CA VAL A 22 -14.24 24.28 -15.40
C VAL A 22 -13.52 25.62 -15.27
N GLN A 23 -12.19 25.59 -15.18
CA GLN A 23 -11.34 26.79 -15.18
C GLN A 23 -11.23 27.39 -16.59
N PRO A 24 -11.27 28.72 -16.75
CA PRO A 24 -10.99 29.38 -18.02
C PRO A 24 -9.48 29.36 -18.33
N THR A 25 -9.14 28.90 -19.52
CA THR A 25 -7.78 28.91 -20.07
C THR A 25 -7.40 30.33 -20.47
N SER A 26 -6.35 30.89 -19.86
CA SER A 26 -5.81 32.21 -20.22
C SER A 26 -4.90 32.11 -21.45
N THR A 27 -5.29 32.75 -22.54
CA THR A 27 -4.49 32.89 -23.76
C THR A 27 -3.31 33.85 -23.53
N PRO A 28 -2.05 33.45 -23.78
CA PRO A 28 -0.90 34.35 -23.67
C PRO A 28 -0.78 35.31 -24.87
N PRO A 29 -0.15 36.50 -24.70
CA PRO A 29 0.01 37.52 -25.74
C PRO A 29 1.01 37.11 -26.84
N PRO A 30 1.01 37.79 -28.00
CA PRO A 30 1.91 37.50 -29.11
C PRO A 30 3.37 37.88 -28.79
N PHE A 31 4.30 36.97 -29.11
CA PHE A 31 5.74 37.15 -28.92
C PHE A 31 6.40 37.91 -30.08
N THR A 32 7.29 38.84 -29.73
CA THR A 32 8.20 39.58 -30.63
C THR A 32 9.45 38.72 -30.92
N PRO A 33 9.97 38.64 -32.17
CA PRO A 33 11.17 37.84 -32.44
C PRO A 33 12.40 38.50 -31.83
N THR A 34 12.97 37.83 -30.83
CA THR A 34 14.29 38.15 -30.23
C THR A 34 15.36 37.35 -31.00
N PRO A 35 16.57 37.90 -31.25
CA PRO A 35 17.60 37.22 -32.03
C PRO A 35 17.98 35.85 -31.44
N SER A 36 18.11 34.86 -32.34
CA SER A 36 18.43 33.47 -32.04
C SER A 36 19.84 33.34 -31.46
N ILE A 37 19.93 33.01 -30.17
CA ILE A 37 21.15 32.54 -29.53
C ILE A 37 21.23 31.03 -29.77
N THR A 38 22.33 30.59 -30.39
CA THR A 38 22.66 29.19 -30.65
C THR A 38 22.41 28.32 -29.42
N ALA A 39 21.51 27.34 -29.53
CA ALA A 39 21.16 26.44 -28.45
C ALA A 39 22.36 25.58 -28.05
N SER A 40 22.89 25.82 -26.84
CA SER A 40 23.78 24.88 -26.17
C SER A 40 22.97 23.63 -25.85
N ALA A 41 23.41 22.46 -26.32
CA ALA A 41 22.74 21.19 -26.05
C ALA A 41 22.63 20.96 -24.53
N SER A 42 21.39 21.00 -24.02
CA SER A 42 21.10 20.62 -22.64
C SER A 42 21.25 19.09 -22.52
N PRO A 43 21.94 18.55 -21.50
CA PRO A 43 21.99 17.11 -21.29
C PRO A 43 20.57 16.59 -21.04
N ALA A 44 20.22 15.47 -21.70
CA ALA A 44 18.96 14.77 -21.51
C ALA A 44 18.86 14.23 -20.06
N PRO A 45 17.65 14.17 -19.46
CA PRO A 45 17.48 13.56 -18.14
C PRO A 45 17.89 12.09 -18.19
N SER A 46 18.78 11.68 -17.28
CA SER A 46 19.17 10.28 -17.10
C SER A 46 17.98 9.46 -16.58
N PRO A 47 17.79 8.20 -17.01
CA PRO A 47 16.77 7.33 -16.42
C PRO A 47 17.03 7.10 -14.93
N THR A 48 15.99 7.24 -14.11
CA THR A 48 16.02 6.89 -12.69
C THR A 48 15.99 5.35 -12.56
N PRO A 49 16.86 4.73 -11.74
CA PRO A 49 16.79 3.28 -11.51
C PRO A 49 15.45 2.91 -10.86
N THR A 50 14.80 1.89 -11.39
CA THR A 50 13.58 1.30 -10.80
C THR A 50 13.97 0.39 -9.63
N PRO A 51 13.31 0.45 -8.46
CA PRO A 51 13.62 -0.46 -7.36
C PRO A 51 13.35 -1.91 -7.79
N THR A 52 14.31 -2.78 -7.52
CA THR A 52 14.13 -4.22 -7.72
C THR A 52 13.33 -4.78 -6.54
N LEU A 53 12.26 -5.54 -6.82
CA LEU A 53 11.48 -6.20 -5.77
C LEU A 53 12.34 -7.29 -5.11
N THR A 54 12.57 -7.18 -3.80
CA THR A 54 13.18 -8.27 -3.03
C THR A 54 12.19 -9.45 -2.97
N PRO A 55 12.60 -10.69 -3.25
CA PRO A 55 11.69 -11.83 -3.17
C PRO A 55 11.17 -11.98 -1.74
N THR A 56 9.85 -12.13 -1.60
CA THR A 56 9.22 -12.48 -0.33
C THR A 56 9.71 -13.88 0.08
N PRO A 57 10.30 -14.07 1.27
CA PRO A 57 10.79 -15.38 1.70
C PRO A 57 9.67 -16.41 1.77
N LEU A 58 10.03 -17.68 1.53
CA LEU A 58 9.11 -18.80 1.52
C LEU A 58 8.43 -18.96 2.89
N PRO A 59 7.18 -19.46 2.94
CA PRO A 59 6.45 -19.68 4.19
C PRO A 59 7.22 -20.51 5.22
N VAL A 60 7.95 -21.55 4.79
CA VAL A 60 8.76 -22.39 5.68
C VAL A 60 9.84 -21.59 6.43
N VAL A 61 10.52 -20.68 5.75
CA VAL A 61 11.57 -19.83 6.35
C VAL A 61 10.95 -18.86 7.34
N ARG A 62 9.73 -18.39 7.07
CA ARG A 62 8.99 -17.51 7.98
C ARG A 62 8.52 -18.24 9.23
N ILE A 63 8.06 -19.48 9.11
CA ILE A 63 7.72 -20.31 10.27
C ILE A 63 8.95 -20.47 11.17
N GLU A 64 10.11 -20.79 10.59
CA GLU A 64 11.35 -20.94 11.35
C GLU A 64 11.78 -19.63 12.02
N ALA A 65 11.66 -18.49 11.33
CA ALA A 65 11.91 -17.17 11.92
C ALA A 65 10.93 -16.84 13.07
N GLY A 66 9.67 -17.26 12.93
CA GLY A 66 8.67 -17.18 13.99
C GLY A 66 9.02 -18.05 15.20
N ASP A 67 9.50 -19.27 14.98
CA ASP A 67 9.95 -20.18 16.03
C ASP A 67 11.13 -19.58 16.81
N MET A 68 12.14 -19.04 16.11
CA MET A 68 13.28 -18.37 16.74
C MET A 68 12.84 -17.16 17.58
N ALA A 69 11.90 -16.36 17.07
CA ALA A 69 11.35 -15.22 17.81
C ALA A 69 10.58 -15.66 19.05
N LEU A 70 9.79 -16.74 18.94
CA LEU A 70 9.06 -17.33 20.06
C LEU A 70 10.01 -17.81 21.17
N GLU A 71 11.13 -18.45 20.80
CA GLU A 71 12.12 -18.97 21.74
C GLU A 71 12.78 -17.90 22.60
N VAL A 72 13.00 -16.70 22.03
CA VAL A 72 13.55 -15.55 22.77
C VAL A 72 12.46 -14.71 23.46
N GLY A 73 11.19 -15.10 23.33
CA GLY A 73 10.05 -14.40 23.92
C GLY A 73 9.60 -13.15 23.16
N ASP A 74 10.08 -12.93 21.93
CA ASP A 74 9.59 -11.85 21.05
C ASP A 74 8.29 -12.30 20.38
N TYR A 75 7.22 -12.30 21.17
CA TYR A 75 5.89 -12.72 20.73
C TYR A 75 5.33 -11.86 19.61
N ASP A 76 5.65 -10.56 19.60
CA ASP A 76 5.19 -9.64 18.56
C ASP A 76 5.84 -9.96 17.21
N GLN A 77 7.15 -10.22 17.18
CA GLN A 77 7.83 -10.66 15.97
C GLN A 77 7.37 -12.05 15.54
N ALA A 78 7.21 -12.98 16.48
CA ALA A 78 6.71 -14.32 16.19
C ALA A 78 5.34 -14.27 15.52
N ALA A 79 4.39 -13.48 16.05
CA ALA A 79 3.07 -13.30 15.46
C ALA A 79 3.14 -12.82 14.01
N ARG A 80 3.94 -11.79 13.73
CA ARG A 80 4.08 -11.23 12.38
C ARG A 80 4.63 -12.25 11.39
N GLU A 81 5.64 -13.03 11.78
CA GLU A 81 6.23 -14.03 10.90
C GLU A 81 5.28 -15.21 10.64
N TYR A 82 4.56 -15.69 11.66
CA TYR A 82 3.55 -16.74 11.44
C TYR A 82 2.36 -16.23 10.61
N GLU A 83 1.86 -15.01 10.81
CA GLU A 83 0.82 -14.43 9.95
C GLU A 83 1.28 -14.28 8.51
N ALA A 84 2.52 -13.83 8.29
CA ALA A 84 3.12 -13.73 6.96
C ALA A 84 3.32 -15.11 6.32
N ALA A 85 3.71 -16.13 7.10
CA ALA A 85 3.82 -17.50 6.63
C ALA A 85 2.45 -18.06 6.22
N ARG A 86 1.43 -17.81 7.04
CA ARG A 86 0.06 -18.28 6.82
C ARG A 86 -0.54 -17.68 5.55
N THR A 87 -0.39 -16.36 5.38
CA THR A 87 -0.89 -15.64 4.19
C THR A 87 -0.14 -16.00 2.90
N GLY A 88 1.13 -16.40 3.02
CA GLY A 88 1.94 -16.88 1.89
C GLY A 88 1.84 -18.38 1.60
N ALA A 89 1.12 -19.15 2.44
CA ALA A 89 1.02 -20.59 2.31
C ALA A 89 0.17 -20.98 1.09
N SER A 90 0.75 -21.76 0.18
CA SER A 90 0.02 -22.42 -0.90
C SER A 90 -0.47 -23.82 -0.53
N ASP A 91 0.03 -24.37 0.58
CA ASP A 91 -0.21 -25.73 1.02
C ASP A 91 -0.90 -25.75 2.41
N PRO A 92 -1.87 -26.65 2.64
CA PRO A 92 -2.58 -26.75 3.93
C PRO A 92 -1.70 -27.05 5.13
N GLU A 93 -0.61 -27.81 4.96
CA GLU A 93 0.31 -28.13 6.05
C GLU A 93 1.04 -26.87 6.54
N MET A 94 1.40 -25.96 5.63
CA MET A 94 2.06 -24.70 5.97
C MET A 94 1.11 -23.73 6.68
N ASP A 95 -0.16 -23.63 6.23
CA ASP A 95 -1.19 -22.84 6.93
C ASP A 95 -1.44 -23.38 8.35
N THR A 96 -1.50 -24.70 8.50
CA THR A 96 -1.72 -25.36 9.79
C THR A 96 -0.54 -25.13 10.74
N ALA A 97 0.69 -25.31 10.25
CA ALA A 97 1.90 -25.08 11.04
C ALA A 97 2.00 -23.61 11.51
N ALA A 98 1.74 -22.65 10.62
CA ALA A 98 1.69 -21.24 10.97
C ALA A 98 0.58 -20.91 11.98
N SER A 99 -0.61 -21.50 11.82
CA SER A 99 -1.73 -21.34 12.75
C SER A 99 -1.43 -21.90 14.13
N LEU A 100 -0.74 -23.05 14.21
CA LEU A 100 -0.25 -23.61 15.46
C LEU A 100 0.77 -22.67 16.13
N GLY A 101 1.69 -22.09 15.35
CA GLY A 101 2.62 -21.06 15.81
C GLY A 101 1.90 -19.88 16.46
N LEU A 102 0.89 -19.32 15.80
CA LEU A 102 0.06 -18.24 16.38
C LEU A 102 -0.62 -18.65 17.69
N GLY A 103 -1.13 -19.87 17.78
CA GLY A 103 -1.68 -20.41 19.02
C GLY A 103 -0.67 -20.41 20.18
N LYS A 104 0.58 -20.80 19.91
CA LYS A 104 1.66 -20.74 20.91
C LYS A 104 1.96 -19.31 21.34
N VAL A 105 1.95 -18.36 20.40
CA VAL A 105 2.14 -16.93 20.68
C VAL A 105 1.05 -16.41 21.62
N TYR A 106 -0.21 -16.70 21.32
CA TYR A 106 -1.35 -16.28 22.17
C TYR A 106 -1.28 -16.89 23.58
N LEU A 107 -0.90 -18.16 23.67
CA LEU A 107 -0.68 -18.81 24.97
C LEU A 107 0.47 -18.15 25.76
N GLY A 108 1.56 -17.79 25.09
CA GLY A 108 2.71 -17.12 25.71
C GLY A 108 2.44 -15.68 26.16
N THR A 109 1.54 -14.98 25.46
CA THR A 109 1.12 -13.61 25.76
C THR A 109 -0.06 -13.53 26.73
N GLY A 110 -0.78 -14.63 26.94
CA GLY A 110 -1.90 -14.73 27.89
C GLY A 110 -3.21 -14.14 27.37
N ASN A 111 -3.41 -14.09 26.05
CA ASN A 111 -4.62 -13.62 25.37
C ASN A 111 -5.40 -14.79 24.76
#